data_AF-A0A954WLC9-F1
#
_entry.id   AF-A0A954WLC9-F1
#
_cell.length_a   1.000
_cell.length_b   1.000
_cell.length_c   1.000
_cell.angle_alpha   90.00
_cell.angle_beta   90.00
_cell.angle_gamma   90.00
#
_symmetry.space_group_name_H-M   'P 1'
#
loop_
_entity.id
_entity.type
_entity.pdbx_description
1 polymer ?
#
loop_
_entity_poly.entity_id
_entity_poly.type
_entity_poly.pdbx_seq_one_letter_code
_entity_poly.pdbx_strand_id
1 'polypeptide(L)'
;MKTALSQILFPESPRSLPHARAWNIAFRTAHIGVAGILFGGHVFDVDPRRLMIWLYLTIFTGAALIFIEAYPNARWCYQGRGAFVWTKLLLLCLIPWLWSYRVAILIAVIIIASVGSHMPGRFRYYSLVHRKVL
;
A
#
# COMPACT_ATOMS: atom_id res chain seq x y z
N MET A 1 -12.46 13.91 -26.93
CA MET A 1 -13.20 12.65 -26.69
C MET A 1 -12.57 11.93 -25.50
N LYS A 2 -13.29 11.72 -24.39
CA LYS A 2 -12.79 10.89 -23.28
C LYS A 2 -12.80 9.44 -23.77
N THR A 3 -11.63 8.79 -23.86
CA THR A 3 -11.49 7.40 -24.29
C THR A 3 -12.24 6.47 -23.34
N ALA A 4 -12.78 5.33 -23.78
CA ALA A 4 -13.48 4.36 -22.93
C ALA A 4 -12.65 3.97 -21.68
N LEU A 5 -11.33 3.87 -21.84
CA LEU A 5 -10.37 3.64 -20.74
C LEU A 5 -10.40 4.74 -19.67
N SER A 6 -10.55 6.00 -20.08
CA SER A 6 -10.66 7.15 -19.16
C SER A 6 -11.95 7.13 -18.37
N GLN A 7 -13.06 6.66 -18.94
CA GLN A 7 -14.33 6.56 -18.22
C GLN A 7 -14.33 5.41 -17.21
N ILE A 8 -13.61 4.32 -17.52
CA ILE A 8 -13.45 3.18 -16.59
C ILE A 8 -12.51 3.54 -15.43
N LEU A 9 -11.42 4.27 -15.68
CA LEU A 9 -10.45 4.65 -14.64
C LEU A 9 -10.90 5.86 -13.81
N PHE A 10 -11.60 6.81 -14.44
CA PHE A 10 -12.03 8.06 -13.82
C PHE A 10 -13.55 8.26 -13.97
N PRO A 11 -14.36 7.44 -13.29
CA PRO A 11 -15.81 7.61 -13.32
C PRO A 11 -16.21 8.96 -12.69
N GLU A 12 -17.29 9.57 -13.18
CA GLU A 12 -17.77 10.88 -12.70
C GLU A 12 -18.35 10.79 -11.28
N SER A 13 -18.95 9.65 -10.93
CA SER A 13 -19.30 9.25 -9.57
C SER A 13 -18.35 8.15 -9.08
N PRO A 14 -17.75 8.27 -7.88
CA PRO A 14 -16.91 7.21 -7.32
C PRO A 14 -17.71 5.91 -7.18
N ARG A 15 -17.11 4.78 -7.56
CA ARG A 15 -17.74 3.48 -7.33
C ARG A 15 -17.84 3.21 -5.83
N SER A 16 -18.99 2.73 -5.38
CA SER A 16 -19.16 2.30 -4.00
C SER A 16 -18.89 0.79 -3.89
N LEU A 17 -18.07 0.41 -2.92
CA LEU A 17 -17.90 -0.98 -2.53
C LEU A 17 -18.65 -1.20 -1.21
N PRO A 18 -19.64 -2.11 -1.16
CA PRO A 18 -20.38 -2.38 0.06
C PRO A 18 -19.43 -2.74 1.20
N HIS A 19 -19.62 -2.12 2.37
CA HIS A 19 -18.78 -2.37 3.56
C HIS A 19 -17.27 -2.09 3.33
N ALA A 20 -16.91 -1.20 2.40
CA ALA A 20 -15.51 -0.86 2.09
C ALA A 20 -14.65 -0.53 3.33
N ARG A 21 -15.24 0.12 4.35
CA ARG A 21 -14.54 0.41 5.60
C ARG A 21 -14.20 -0.85 6.39
N ALA A 22 -15.13 -1.80 6.50
CA ALA A 22 -14.90 -3.06 7.18
C ALA A 22 -13.83 -3.89 6.45
N TRP A 23 -13.91 -3.96 5.13
CA TRP A 23 -12.87 -4.62 4.32
C TRP A 23 -11.50 -3.97 4.48
N ASN A 24 -11.42 -2.64 4.45
CA ASN A 24 -10.17 -1.93 4.71
C ASN A 24 -9.58 -2.27 6.08
N ILE A 25 -10.40 -2.29 7.13
CA ILE A 25 -9.95 -2.63 8.49
C ILE A 25 -9.47 -4.08 8.52
N ALA A 26 -10.25 -5.03 8.03
CA ALA A 26 -9.92 -6.45 8.04
C ALA A 26 -8.60 -6.74 7.31
N PHE A 27 -8.46 -6.28 6.06
CA PHE A 27 -7.24 -6.48 5.30
C PHE A 27 -6.04 -5.75 5.89
N ARG A 28 -6.24 -4.56 6.47
CA ARG A 28 -5.16 -3.81 7.12
C ARG A 28 -4.67 -4.50 8.38
N THR A 29 -5.58 -5.00 9.21
CA THR A 29 -5.25 -5.78 10.40
C THR A 29 -4.49 -7.04 10.01
N ALA A 30 -5.01 -7.79 9.03
CA ALA A 30 -4.33 -8.99 8.51
C ALA A 30 -2.94 -8.66 7.97
N HIS A 31 -2.83 -7.61 7.15
CA HIS A 31 -1.57 -7.16 6.55
C HIS A 31 -0.52 -6.79 7.60
N ILE A 32 -0.90 -6.02 8.62
CA ILE A 32 0.00 -5.66 9.72
C ILE A 32 0.48 -6.92 10.46
N GLY A 33 -0.41 -7.88 10.72
CA GLY A 33 -0.05 -9.14 11.37
C GLY A 33 0.99 -9.94 10.57
N VAL A 34 0.70 -10.24 9.30
CA VAL A 34 1.61 -11.04 8.46
C VAL A 34 2.91 -10.30 8.12
N ALA A 35 2.86 -8.99 7.90
CA ALA A 35 4.05 -8.18 7.66
C ALA A 35 4.92 -8.07 8.92
N GLY A 36 4.31 -8.01 10.10
CA GLY A 36 5.02 -8.04 11.38
C GLY A 36 5.79 -9.33 11.60
N ILE A 37 5.18 -10.48 11.26
CA ILE A 37 5.85 -11.79 11.32
C ILE A 37 7.02 -11.84 10.32
N LEU A 38 6.81 -11.39 9.08
CA LEU A 38 7.85 -11.33 8.06
C LEU A 38 9.02 -10.43 8.48
N PHE A 39 8.72 -9.25 9.03
CA PHE A 39 9.71 -8.32 9.55
C PHE A 39 10.52 -8.94 10.69
N GLY A 40 9.84 -9.49 11.71
CA GLY A 40 10.50 -10.18 12.82
C GLY A 40 11.38 -11.33 12.34
N GLY A 41 10.89 -12.11 11.37
CA GLY A 41 11.66 -13.18 10.73
C GLY A 41 12.98 -12.70 10.13
N HIS A 42 12.99 -11.55 9.47
CA HIS A 42 14.22 -10.96 8.94
C HIS A 42 15.14 -10.35 10.03
N VAL A 43 14.58 -9.84 11.13
CA VAL A 43 15.36 -9.31 12.27
C VAL A 43 16.06 -10.42 13.04
N PHE A 44 15.38 -11.55 13.25
CA PHE A 44 15.90 -12.71 13.99
C PHE A 44 16.57 -13.75 13.10
N ASP A 45 16.83 -13.42 11.84
CA ASP A 45 17.50 -14.26 10.84
C ASP A 45 16.90 -15.67 10.71
N VAL A 46 15.56 -15.74 10.72
CA VAL A 46 14.81 -16.98 10.53
C VAL A 46 15.03 -17.51 9.11
N ASP A 47 15.13 -18.84 8.99
CA ASP A 47 15.28 -19.54 7.71
C ASP A 47 14.30 -19.01 6.63
N PRO A 48 14.82 -18.55 5.47
CA PRO A 48 14.01 -18.02 4.37
C PRO A 48 12.88 -18.94 3.92
N ARG A 49 13.05 -20.28 4.00
CA ARG A 49 11.99 -21.22 3.61
C ARG A 49 10.73 -21.06 4.45
N ARG A 50 10.89 -20.77 5.74
CA ARG A 50 9.77 -20.52 6.66
C ARG A 50 9.11 -19.16 6.41
N LEU A 51 9.84 -18.20 5.83
CA LEU A 51 9.35 -16.85 5.53
C LEU A 51 8.56 -16.76 4.23
N MET A 52 8.71 -17.72 3.31
CA MET A 52 8.04 -17.68 2.00
C MET A 52 6.51 -17.56 2.10
N ILE A 53 5.89 -18.32 3.01
CA ILE A 53 4.42 -18.24 3.19
C ILE A 53 4.00 -16.86 3.69
N TRP A 54 4.76 -16.29 4.63
CA TRP A 54 4.49 -14.96 5.19
C TRP A 54 4.73 -13.86 4.16
N LEU A 55 5.72 -14.03 3.28
CA LEU A 55 5.95 -13.14 2.13
C LEU A 55 4.75 -13.14 1.19
N TYR A 56 4.27 -14.32 0.76
CA TYR A 56 3.11 -14.41 -0.13
C TYR A 56 1.84 -13.83 0.51
N LEU A 57 1.60 -14.09 1.79
CA LEU A 57 0.48 -13.51 2.52
C LEU A 57 0.60 -11.98 2.64
N THR A 58 1.81 -11.45 2.86
CA THR A 58 2.08 -10.01 2.91
C THR A 58 1.81 -9.35 1.55
N ILE A 59 2.26 -9.97 0.46
CA ILE A 59 2.00 -9.50 -0.91
C ILE A 59 0.49 -9.53 -1.19
N PHE A 60 -0.18 -10.64 -0.90
CA PHE A 60 -1.60 -10.82 -1.15
C PHE A 60 -2.45 -9.77 -0.40
N THR A 61 -2.24 -9.64 0.91
CA THR A 61 -2.96 -8.66 1.73
C THR A 61 -2.66 -7.22 1.33
N GLY A 62 -1.42 -6.92 0.93
CA GLY A 62 -1.02 -5.60 0.42
C GLY A 62 -1.67 -5.26 -0.92
N ALA A 63 -1.72 -6.21 -1.85
CA ALA A 63 -2.38 -6.05 -3.14
C ALA A 63 -3.89 -5.87 -3.00
N ALA A 64 -4.53 -6.63 -2.10
CA ALA A 64 -5.94 -6.47 -1.78
C ALA A 64 -6.26 -5.07 -1.23
N LEU A 65 -5.41 -4.51 -0.36
CA LEU A 65 -5.56 -3.14 0.13
C LEU A 65 -5.46 -2.11 -0.99
N ILE A 66 -4.49 -2.26 -1.90
CA ILE A 66 -4.36 -1.37 -3.07
C ILE A 66 -5.62 -1.43 -3.92
N PHE A 67 -6.13 -2.63 -4.18
CA PHE A 67 -7.36 -2.80 -4.94
C PHE A 67 -8.55 -2.12 -4.26
N ILE A 68 -8.76 -2.36 -2.97
CA ILE A 68 -9.88 -1.76 -2.22
C ILE A 68 -9.79 -0.23 -2.21
N GLU A 69 -8.58 0.34 -2.05
CA GLU A 69 -8.40 1.79 -2.00
C GLU A 69 -8.47 2.46 -3.39
N ALA A 70 -8.02 1.77 -4.45
CA ALA A 70 -8.03 2.29 -5.83
C ALA A 70 -9.35 2.05 -6.58
N TYR A 71 -10.15 1.05 -6.16
CA TYR A 71 -11.39 0.66 -6.83
C TYR A 71 -12.43 1.78 -6.98
N PRO A 72 -12.70 2.62 -5.95
CA PRO A 72 -13.65 3.73 -6.09
C PRO A 72 -13.26 4.74 -7.16
N ASN A 73 -11.95 5.04 -7.28
CA ASN A 73 -11.42 5.94 -8.30
C ASN A 73 -9.89 5.79 -8.43
N ALA A 74 -9.40 5.61 -9.66
CA ALA A 74 -7.96 5.49 -9.94
C ALA A 74 -7.17 6.77 -9.66
N ARG A 75 -7.84 7.91 -9.36
CA ARG A 75 -7.16 9.12 -8.86
C ARG A 75 -6.34 8.86 -7.59
N TRP A 76 -6.71 7.83 -6.81
CA TRP A 76 -5.95 7.37 -5.66
C TRP A 76 -4.45 7.23 -5.95
N CYS A 77 -4.09 6.72 -7.14
CA CYS A 77 -2.70 6.44 -7.52
C CYS A 77 -1.78 7.66 -7.46
N TYR A 78 -2.31 8.87 -7.66
CA TYR A 78 -1.53 10.11 -7.64
C TYR A 78 -1.92 11.06 -6.51
N GLN A 79 -2.80 10.61 -5.60
CA GLN A 79 -3.04 11.30 -4.33
C GLN A 79 -1.91 10.96 -3.34
N GLY A 80 -1.70 11.81 -2.33
CA GLY A 80 -0.67 11.59 -1.32
C GLY A 80 -0.74 10.19 -0.69
N ARG A 81 -1.94 9.66 -0.41
CA ARG A 81 -2.10 8.28 0.07
C ARG A 81 -1.54 7.22 -0.88
N GLY A 82 -1.78 7.33 -2.18
CA GLY A 82 -1.24 6.39 -3.17
C GLY A 82 0.26 6.55 -3.34
N ALA A 83 0.76 7.79 -3.34
CA ALA A 83 2.18 8.08 -3.41
C ALA A 83 2.98 7.37 -2.29
N PHE A 84 2.51 7.43 -1.04
CA PHE A 84 3.14 6.71 0.07
C PHE A 84 3.14 5.19 -0.13
N VAL A 85 2.08 4.64 -0.73
CA VAL A 85 2.02 3.20 -1.05
C VAL A 85 3.02 2.84 -2.15
N TRP A 86 3.16 3.67 -3.19
CA TRP A 86 4.17 3.47 -4.23
C TRP A 86 5.59 3.58 -3.69
N THR A 87 5.86 4.57 -2.83
CA THR A 87 7.18 4.74 -2.20
C THR A 87 7.57 3.50 -1.40
N LYS A 88 6.69 2.98 -0.53
CA LYS A 88 7.01 1.77 0.22
C LYS A 88 7.15 0.53 -0.67
N LEU A 89 6.34 0.39 -1.72
CA LEU A 89 6.46 -0.72 -2.67
C LEU A 89 7.80 -0.68 -3.40
N LEU A 90 8.23 0.49 -3.85
CA LEU A 90 9.52 0.66 -4.49
C LEU A 90 10.66 0.25 -3.55
N LEU A 91 10.61 0.67 -2.28
CA LEU A 91 11.57 0.24 -1.27
C LEU A 91 11.58 -1.28 -1.07
N LEU A 92 10.41 -1.92 -0.96
CA LEU A 92 10.31 -3.38 -0.83
C LEU A 92 10.87 -4.08 -2.06
N CYS A 93 10.61 -3.57 -3.26
CA CYS A 93 11.19 -4.09 -4.49
C CYS A 93 12.72 -3.96 -4.50
N LEU A 94 13.33 -2.99 -3.83
CA LEU A 94 14.80 -2.86 -3.80
C LEU A 94 15.51 -3.89 -2.90
N ILE A 95 14.78 -4.61 -2.03
CA ILE A 95 15.37 -5.55 -1.06
C ILE A 95 16.24 -6.65 -1.70
N PRO A 96 15.86 -7.31 -2.82
CA PRO A 96 16.69 -8.33 -3.46
C PRO A 96 18.05 -7.81 -3.91
N TRP A 97 18.12 -6.53 -4.32
CA TRP A 97 19.38 -5.88 -4.72
C TRP A 97 20.19 -5.34 -3.54
N LEU A 98 19.50 -4.99 -2.45
CA LEU A 98 20.09 -4.40 -1.24
C LEU A 98 19.91 -5.31 -0.02
N TRP A 99 20.18 -6.61 -0.18
CA TRP A 99 19.86 -7.63 0.84
C TRP A 99 20.52 -7.38 2.20
N SER A 100 21.74 -6.84 2.21
CA SER A 100 22.46 -6.45 3.43
C SER A 100 21.72 -5.37 4.23
N TYR A 101 20.90 -4.55 3.56
CA TYR A 101 20.11 -3.48 4.16
C TYR A 101 18.63 -3.84 4.34
N ARG A 102 18.23 -5.11 4.12
CA ARG A 102 16.82 -5.56 4.16
C ARG A 102 16.06 -5.09 5.40
N VAL A 103 16.67 -5.22 6.59
CA VAL A 103 16.03 -4.83 7.85
C VAL A 103 15.85 -3.31 7.94
N ALA A 104 16.88 -2.53 7.58
CA ALA A 104 16.78 -1.07 7.56
C ALA A 104 15.71 -0.58 6.56
N ILE A 105 15.62 -1.22 5.39
CA ILE A 105 14.58 -0.94 4.39
C ILE A 105 13.19 -1.25 4.95
N LEU A 106 13.01 -2.41 5.62
CA LEU A 106 11.74 -2.77 6.24
C LEU A 106 11.33 -1.79 7.35
N ILE A 107 12.28 -1.32 8.17
CA ILE A 107 12.03 -0.27 9.17
C ILE A 107 11.55 1.02 8.50
N ALA A 108 12.23 1.47 7.44
CA ALA A 108 11.81 2.65 6.68
C ALA A 108 10.39 2.49 6.11
N VAL A 109 10.07 1.30 5.57
CA VAL A 109 8.73 0.96 5.08
C VAL A 109 7.69 1.06 6.19
N ILE A 110 7.97 0.56 7.41
CA ILE A 110 7.07 0.67 8.56
C ILE A 110 6.85 2.14 8.95
N ILE A 111 7.91 2.95 8.99
CA ILE A 111 7.81 4.38 9.30
C ILE A 111 6.92 5.09 8.28
N ILE A 112 7.19 4.90 6.98
CA ILE A 112 6.40 5.48 5.89
C ILE A 112 4.93 5.03 5.99
N ALA A 113 4.68 3.75 6.26
CA ALA A 113 3.33 3.21 6.41
C ALA A 113 2.58 3.82 7.60
N SER A 114 3.27 4.02 8.73
CA SER A 114 2.71 4.66 9.94
C SER A 114 2.36 6.12 9.67
N VAL A 115 3.32 6.90 9.16
CA VAL A 115 3.12 8.31 8.79
C VAL A 115 1.98 8.46 7.79
N GLY A 116 1.97 7.66 6.72
CA GLY A 116 0.91 7.69 5.71
C GLY A 116 -0.48 7.35 6.26
N SER A 117 -0.56 6.51 7.30
CA SER A 117 -1.82 6.11 7.93
C SER A 117 -2.41 7.19 8.84
N HIS A 118 -1.57 8.00 9.47
CA HIS A 118 -1.97 9.12 10.34
C HIS A 118 -1.92 10.48 9.63
N MET A 119 -1.72 10.49 8.32
CA MET A 119 -1.57 11.71 7.55
C MET A 119 -2.89 12.53 7.52
N PRO A 120 -2.83 13.85 7.82
CA PRO A 120 -3.98 14.74 7.73
C PRO A 120 -4.65 14.74 6.35
N GLY A 121 -5.97 14.90 6.30
CA GLY A 121 -6.77 14.86 5.07
C GLY A 121 -6.24 15.76 3.95
N ARG A 122 -5.73 16.95 4.29
CA ARG A 122 -5.14 17.91 3.34
C ARG A 122 -4.00 17.33 2.51
N PHE A 123 -3.18 16.45 3.07
CA PHE A 123 -2.08 15.79 2.37
C PHE A 123 -2.53 14.45 1.77
N ARG A 124 -3.45 13.76 2.43
CA ARG A 124 -3.98 12.47 1.98
C ARG A 124 -4.68 12.55 0.62
N TYR A 125 -5.44 13.60 0.40
CA TYR A 125 -6.22 13.84 -0.82
C TYR A 125 -5.55 14.84 -1.78
N TYR A 126 -4.35 15.33 -1.43
CA TYR A 126 -3.57 16.18 -2.33
C TYR A 126 -3.13 15.40 -3.57
N SER A 127 -3.49 15.90 -4.76
CA SER A 127 -3.03 15.36 -6.03
C SER A 127 -1.67 15.94 -6.39
N LEU A 128 -0.66 15.08 -6.53
CA LEU A 128 0.67 15.49 -6.97
C LEU A 128 0.67 16.00 -8.42
N VAL A 129 -0.23 15.46 -9.25
CA VAL A 129 -0.38 15.85 -10.67
C VAL A 129 -1.08 17.21 -10.80
N HIS A 130 -2.21 17.40 -10.11
CA HIS A 130 -3.02 18.63 -10.24
C HIS A 130 -2.62 19.72 -9.25
N ARG A 131 -1.69 19.43 -8.33
CA ARG A 131 -1.21 20.31 -7.27
C ARG A 131 -2.32 20.96 -6.43
N LYS A 132 -3.40 20.21 -6.20
CA LYS A 132 -4.57 20.62 -5.41
C LYS A 132 -5.20 19.43 -4.70
N VAL A 133 -6.00 19.70 -3.67
CA VAL A 133 -6.80 18.68 -2.99
C VAL A 133 -7.96 18.25 -3.89
N LEU A 134 -8.15 16.93 -4.06
CA LEU A 134 -9.17 16.31 -4.92
C LEU A 134 -10.08 15.34 -4.16
#